data_AF-A0A1B6VPD9-F1
#
_entry.id   AF-A0A1B6VPD9-F1
#
_cell.length_a   1.000
_cell.length_b   1.000
_cell.length_c   1.000
_cell.angle_alpha   90.00
_cell.angle_beta   90.00
_cell.angle_gamma   90.00
#
_symmetry.space_group_name_H-M   'P 1'
#
loop_
_entity.id
_entity.type
_entity.pdbx_description
1 polymer ?
#
loop_
_entity_poly.entity_id
_entity_poly.type
_entity_poly.pdbx_seq_one_letter_code
_entity_poly.pdbx_strand_id
1 'polypeptide(L)'
;MGSTVPSANTPTSFRDYNSREILKDFHSCLMLIKEQSKELSCSFAIAASDIQKIYQCFSNARRLSVQVTSLSFENAESEKLKRECLNCLAILEAGLCIEEEDVGSLPD
;
A
#
# COMPACT_ATOMS: atom_id res chain seq x y z
N MET A 1 -18.67 39.06 18.50
CA MET A 1 -17.63 38.06 18.82
C MET A 1 -18.01 36.77 18.07
N GLY A 2 -17.50 36.59 16.86
CA GLY A 2 -17.78 35.39 16.07
C GLY A 2 -16.75 34.32 16.41
N SER A 3 -17.12 33.39 17.27
CA SER A 3 -16.30 32.20 17.56
C SER A 3 -16.46 31.24 16.39
N THR A 4 -15.55 31.31 15.43
CA THR A 4 -15.45 30.29 14.37
C THR A 4 -14.92 29.02 15.01
N VAL A 5 -15.83 28.10 15.30
CA VAL A 5 -15.50 26.73 15.69
C VAL A 5 -14.68 26.11 14.54
N PRO A 6 -13.45 25.62 14.77
CA PRO A 6 -12.70 24.95 13.73
C PRO A 6 -13.48 23.71 13.30
N SER A 7 -13.71 23.57 11.99
CA SER A 7 -14.30 22.36 11.42
C SER A 7 -13.43 21.16 11.80
N ALA A 8 -14.04 20.13 12.40
CA ALA A 8 -13.35 18.91 12.87
C ALA A 8 -12.65 18.11 11.75
N ASN A 9 -12.79 18.55 10.50
CA ASN A 9 -12.19 17.91 9.32
C ASN A 9 -10.90 18.61 8.83
N THR A 10 -10.46 19.68 9.50
CA THR A 10 -9.24 20.39 9.11
C THR A 10 -8.03 19.68 9.74
N PRO A 11 -7.06 19.17 8.96
CA PRO A 11 -5.88 18.52 9.53
C PRO A 11 -5.14 19.50 10.44
N THR A 12 -5.04 19.15 11.71
CA THR A 12 -4.49 19.98 12.79
C THR A 12 -2.96 20.04 12.79
N SER A 13 -2.31 19.18 11.99
CA SER A 13 -0.84 19.13 11.87
C SER A 13 -0.38 18.72 10.46
N PHE A 14 0.75 19.29 10.01
CA PHE A 14 1.48 18.88 8.80
C PHE A 14 1.83 17.38 8.82
N ARG A 15 2.02 16.81 10.02
CA ARG A 15 2.28 15.38 10.23
C ARG A 15 1.10 14.51 9.85
N ASP A 16 -0.12 14.96 10.09
CA ASP A 16 -1.34 14.22 9.75
C ASP A 16 -1.61 14.24 8.25
N TYR A 17 -1.28 15.36 7.59
CA TYR A 17 -1.34 15.45 6.13
C TYR A 17 -0.38 14.46 5.47
N ASN A 18 0.89 14.45 5.89
CA ASN A 18 1.88 13.53 5.35
C ASN A 18 1.51 12.06 5.60
N SER A 19 0.99 11.76 6.80
CA SER A 19 0.54 10.40 7.15
C SER A 19 -0.63 9.94 6.26
N ARG A 20 -1.56 10.83 5.93
CA ARG A 20 -2.70 10.54 5.04
C ARG A 20 -2.26 10.33 3.60
N GLU A 21 -1.32 11.13 3.10
CA GLU A 21 -0.77 10.93 1.75
C GLU A 21 -0.04 9.59 1.64
N ILE A 22 0.74 9.18 2.65
CA ILE A 22 1.38 7.84 2.67
C ILE A 22 0.33 6.71 2.62
N LEU A 23 -0.75 6.82 3.39
CA LEU A 23 -1.84 5.82 3.36
C LEU A 23 -2.57 5.79 2.01
N LYS A 24 -2.78 6.96 1.40
CA LYS A 24 -3.40 7.10 0.08
C LYS A 24 -2.52 6.50 -1.01
N ASP A 25 -1.21 6.72 -0.97
CA ASP A 25 -0.24 6.13 -1.90
C ASP A 25 -0.21 4.60 -1.74
N PHE A 26 -0.27 4.11 -0.51
CA PHE A 26 -0.32 2.67 -0.23
C PHE A 26 -1.58 2.03 -0.81
N HIS A 27 -2.73 2.63 -0.55
CA HIS A 27 -4.00 2.19 -1.12
C HIS A 27 -3.99 2.23 -2.66
N SER A 28 -3.44 3.30 -3.25
CA SER A 28 -3.31 3.46 -4.70
C SER A 28 -2.45 2.36 -5.32
N CYS A 29 -1.34 1.98 -4.67
CA CYS A 29 -0.51 0.86 -5.13
C CYS A 29 -1.29 -0.46 -5.16
N LEU A 30 -2.07 -0.76 -4.12
CA LEU A 30 -2.89 -1.98 -4.06
C LEU A 30 -3.99 -1.99 -5.14
N MET A 31 -4.59 -0.84 -5.40
CA MET A 31 -5.59 -0.70 -6.47
C MET A 31 -4.99 -0.90 -7.86
N LEU A 32 -3.78 -0.39 -8.10
CA LEU A 32 -3.05 -0.63 -9.35
C LEU A 32 -2.71 -2.10 -9.54
N ILE A 33 -2.27 -2.80 -8.48
CA ILE A 33 -2.03 -4.25 -8.53
C ILE A 33 -3.30 -4.99 -8.92
N LYS A 34 -4.44 -4.64 -8.31
CA LYS A 34 -5.74 -5.23 -8.63
C LYS A 34 -6.14 -5.00 -10.09
N GLU A 35 -6.00 -3.78 -10.59
CA GLU A 35 -6.36 -3.43 -11.96
C GLU A 35 -5.49 -4.15 -12.98
N GLN A 36 -4.16 -4.12 -12.80
CA GLN A 36 -3.21 -4.81 -13.68
C GLN A 36 -3.41 -6.34 -13.62
N SER A 37 -3.63 -6.91 -12.44
CA SER A 37 -3.90 -8.35 -12.31
C SER A 37 -5.18 -8.75 -13.05
N LYS A 38 -6.22 -7.91 -13.00
CA LYS A 38 -7.45 -8.13 -13.75
C LYS A 38 -7.21 -8.04 -15.27
N GLU A 39 -6.48 -7.03 -15.72
CA GLU A 39 -6.13 -6.87 -17.14
C GLU A 39 -5.36 -8.08 -17.67
N LEU A 40 -4.37 -8.57 -16.91
CA LEU A 40 -3.60 -9.76 -17.26
C LEU A 40 -4.45 -11.03 -17.27
N SER A 41 -5.39 -11.18 -16.34
CA SER A 41 -6.28 -12.34 -16.30
C SER A 41 -7.19 -12.46 -17.53
N CYS A 42 -7.43 -11.34 -18.22
CA CYS A 42 -8.25 -11.27 -19.43
C CYS A 42 -7.42 -11.22 -20.73
N SER A 43 -6.08 -11.30 -20.64
CA SER A 43 -5.19 -11.13 -21.78
C SER A 43 -4.72 -12.47 -22.35
N PHE A 44 -4.75 -12.61 -23.68
CA PHE A 44 -4.27 -13.82 -24.37
C PHE A 44 -2.74 -13.88 -24.50
N ALA A 45 -2.06 -12.74 -24.35
CA ALA A 45 -0.62 -12.63 -24.36
C ALA A 45 -0.18 -11.73 -23.20
N ILE A 46 0.67 -12.27 -22.32
CA ILE A 46 1.24 -11.55 -21.18
C ILE A 46 2.72 -11.33 -21.48
N ALA A 47 3.16 -10.08 -21.56
CA ALA A 47 4.58 -9.78 -21.73
C ALA A 47 5.29 -9.75 -20.37
N ALA A 48 6.60 -10.03 -20.37
CA ALA A 48 7.42 -9.93 -19.17
C ALA A 48 7.37 -8.52 -18.54
N SER A 49 7.25 -7.48 -19.37
CA SER A 49 7.09 -6.10 -18.91
C SER A 49 5.83 -5.87 -18.08
N ASP A 50 4.77 -6.63 -18.32
CA ASP A 50 3.51 -6.45 -17.57
C ASP A 50 3.59 -7.10 -16.20
N ILE A 51 4.27 -8.23 -16.10
CA ILE A 51 4.61 -8.87 -14.83
C ILE A 51 5.54 -7.95 -14.01
N GLN A 52 6.52 -7.32 -14.65
CA GLN A 52 7.42 -6.36 -14.00
C GLN A 52 6.68 -5.15 -13.40
N LYS A 53 5.66 -4.62 -14.09
CA LYS A 53 4.83 -3.51 -13.56
C LYS A 53 4.13 -3.91 -12.27
N ILE A 54 3.51 -5.10 -12.24
CA ILE A 54 2.83 -5.61 -11.04
C ILE A 54 3.84 -5.79 -9.91
N TYR A 55 5.00 -6.37 -10.20
CA TYR A 55 6.05 -6.57 -9.21
C TYR A 55 6.55 -5.24 -8.63
N GLN A 56 6.72 -4.21 -9.47
CA GLN A 56 7.12 -2.88 -9.01
C GLN A 56 6.05 -2.23 -8.12
N CYS A 57 4.78 -2.35 -8.48
CA CYS A 57 3.67 -1.89 -7.63
C CYS A 57 3.64 -2.64 -6.29
N PHE A 58 3.89 -3.95 -6.31
CA PHE A 58 3.96 -4.78 -5.10
C PHE A 58 5.14 -4.40 -4.19
N SER A 59 6.34 -4.20 -4.75
CA SER A 59 7.51 -3.74 -3.99
C SER A 59 7.27 -2.36 -3.36
N ASN A 60 6.63 -1.45 -4.09
CA ASN A 60 6.23 -0.15 -3.55
C ASN A 60 5.21 -0.28 -2.41
N ALA A 61 4.22 -1.16 -2.57
CA ALA A 61 3.24 -1.44 -1.51
C ALA A 61 3.91 -2.01 -0.25
N ARG A 62 4.87 -2.93 -0.40
CA ARG A 62 5.68 -3.49 0.70
C ARG A 62 6.50 -2.42 1.41
N ARG A 63 7.12 -1.50 0.67
CA ARG A 63 7.86 -0.36 1.27
C ARG A 63 6.93 0.60 2.02
N LEU A 64 5.74 0.86 1.50
CA LEU A 64 4.76 1.76 2.13
C LEU A 64 4.11 1.11 3.36
N SER A 65 3.90 -0.21 3.38
CA SER A 65 3.30 -0.90 4.53
C SER A 65 4.15 -0.78 5.80
N VAL A 66 5.49 -0.83 5.68
CA VAL A 66 6.42 -0.60 6.80
C VAL A 66 6.21 0.78 7.41
N GLN A 67 6.04 1.81 6.57
CA GLN A 67 5.77 3.17 7.04
C GLN A 67 4.37 3.26 7.67
N VAL A 68 3.34 2.78 6.97
CA VAL A 68 1.93 2.85 7.41
C VAL A 68 1.70 2.12 8.73
N THR A 69 2.40 1.02 8.98
CA THR A 69 2.28 0.25 10.23
C THR A 69 2.57 1.12 11.45
N SER A 70 3.56 2.01 11.35
CA SER A 70 3.96 2.94 12.42
C SER A 70 3.06 4.16 12.59
N LEU A 71 2.16 4.44 11.63
CA LEU A 71 1.27 5.59 11.67
C LEU A 71 0.05 5.31 12.55
N SER A 72 -0.50 6.34 13.17
CA SER A 72 -1.81 6.29 13.82
C SER A 72 -2.65 7.47 13.32
N PHE A 73 -3.93 7.22 13.08
CA PHE A 73 -4.87 8.19 12.57
C PHE A 73 -5.97 8.44 13.60
N GLU A 74 -6.29 9.71 13.84
CA GLU A 74 -7.41 10.09 14.71
C GLU A 74 -8.78 9.71 14.08
N ASN A 75 -8.85 9.66 12.75
CA ASN A 75 -10.06 9.28 12.02
C ASN A 75 -10.20 7.76 11.94
N ALA A 76 -11.32 7.23 12.44
CA ALA A 76 -11.66 5.81 12.41
C ALA A 76 -11.71 5.23 10.97
N GLU A 77 -12.11 6.02 9.97
CA GLU A 77 -12.11 5.57 8.57
C GLU A 77 -10.70 5.34 8.04
N SER A 78 -9.75 6.21 8.40
CA SER A 78 -8.34 6.07 8.01
C SER A 78 -7.70 4.87 8.70
N GLU A 79 -8.00 4.60 9.98
CA GLU A 79 -7.56 3.37 10.66
C GLU A 79 -8.17 2.11 10.04
N LYS A 80 -9.45 2.16 9.66
CA LYS A 80 -10.09 1.05 8.94
C LYS A 80 -9.41 0.80 7.60
N LEU A 81 -9.21 1.84 6.80
CA LEU A 81 -8.53 1.75 5.51
C LEU A 81 -7.09 1.22 5.66
N LYS A 82 -6.35 1.68 6.68
CA LYS A 82 -5.03 1.16 7.03
C LYS A 82 -5.06 -0.35 7.23
N ARG A 83 -5.98 -0.84 8.08
CA ARG A 83 -6.10 -2.29 8.34
C ARG A 83 -6.47 -3.08 7.09
N GLU A 84 -7.40 -2.58 6.29
CA GLU A 84 -7.80 -3.22 5.04
C GLU A 84 -6.63 -3.31 4.06
N CYS A 85 -5.86 -2.23 3.89
CA CYS A 85 -4.70 -2.23 3.01
C CYS A 85 -3.60 -3.19 3.50
N LEU A 86 -3.31 -3.23 4.80
CA LEU A 86 -2.34 -4.16 5.38
C LEU A 86 -2.78 -5.62 5.20
N ASN A 87 -4.06 -5.92 5.42
CA ASN A 87 -4.61 -7.25 5.20
C ASN A 87 -4.54 -7.66 3.72
N CYS A 88 -4.84 -6.74 2.80
CA CYS A 88 -4.72 -6.99 1.36
C CYS A 88 -3.27 -7.32 0.98
N LEU A 89 -2.29 -6.56 1.49
CA LEU A 89 -0.88 -6.84 1.22
C LEU A 89 -0.47 -8.22 1.78
N ALA A 90 -0.88 -8.57 3.00
CA ALA A 90 -0.56 -9.86 3.59
C ALA A 90 -1.12 -11.04 2.78
N ILE A 91 -2.33 -10.90 2.21
CA ILE A 91 -2.91 -11.90 1.32
C ILE A 91 -2.11 -12.00 0.02
N LEU A 92 -1.70 -10.87 -0.56
CA LEU A 92 -0.87 -10.85 -1.76
C LEU A 92 0.51 -11.49 -1.50
N GLU A 93 1.14 -11.18 -0.37
CA GLU A 93 2.41 -11.78 0.07
C GLU A 93 2.29 -13.30 0.22
N ALA A 94 1.23 -13.78 0.87
CA ALA A 94 0.96 -15.20 1.01
C ALA A 94 0.70 -15.91 -0.33
N GLY A 95 0.05 -15.22 -1.28
CA GLY A 95 -0.25 -15.76 -2.61
C GLY A 95 0.92 -15.76 -3.58
N LEU A 96 1.89 -14.86 -3.42
CA LEU A 96 3.04 -14.73 -4.31
C LEU A 96 4.15 -15.75 -4.03
N CYS A 97 4.15 -16.42 -2.88
CA CYS A 97 5.19 -17.39 -2.47
C CYS A 97 6.61 -16.93 -2.85
N ILE A 98 6.92 -15.65 -2.59
CA ILE A 98 8.27 -15.13 -2.84
C ILE A 98 9.15 -15.77 -1.77
N GLU A 99 9.80 -16.88 -2.11
CA GLU A 99 10.97 -17.33 -1.38
C GLU A 99 11.96 -16.15 -1.44
N GLU A 100 12.20 -15.52 -0.30
CA GLU A 100 13.34 -14.61 -0.18
C GLU A 100 14.56 -15.48 -0.44
N GLU A 101 15.07 -15.49 -1.67
CA GLU A 101 16.36 -16.09 -1.98
C GLU A 101 17.38 -15.43 -1.06
N ASP A 102 17.76 -16.18 -0.03
CA ASP A 102 18.85 -15.88 0.87
C ASP A 102 20.10 -15.80 0.00
N VAL A 103 20.47 -14.58 -0.40
CA VAL A 103 21.76 -14.27 -1.02
C VAL A 103 22.82 -14.41 0.07
N GLY A 104 23.09 -15.64 0.51
CA GLY A 104 23.77 -15.83 1.78
C GLY A 104 24.18 -17.26 2.13
N SER A 105 24.44 -18.14 1.16
CA SER A 105 25.16 -19.39 1.43
C SER A 105 25.93 -19.88 0.21
N LEU A 106 27.07 -19.23 -0.08
CA LEU A 106 28.16 -19.94 -0.75
C LEU A 106 28.73 -20.95 0.27
N PRO A 107 28.74 -22.26 -0.01
CA PRO A 107 29.55 -23.18 0.78
C PRO A 107 31.03 -22.96 0.47
N ASP A 108 31.86 -22.87 1.52
CA ASP A 108 33.32 -23.00 1.44
C ASP A 108 33.75 -24.33 0.79
#